data_AF-A0A1I2T6M0-F1
#
_entry.id   AF-A0A1I2T6M0-F1
#
_cell.length_a   1.000
_cell.length_b   1.000
_cell.length_c   1.000
_cell.angle_alpha   90.00
_cell.angle_beta   90.00
_cell.angle_gamma   90.00
#
_symmetry.space_group_name_H-M   'P 1'
#
loop_
_entity.id
_entity.type
_entity.pdbx_description
1 polymer ?
#
loop_
_entity_poly.entity_id
_entity_poly.type
_entity_poly.pdbx_seq_one_letter_code
_entity_poly.pdbx_strand_id
1 'polypeptide(L)'
;MIEQSDTASPQDNADKARQLDELQLWARWLEQASANGSDILKLLQLELRLALSDSPRLLVLALLFIPMLMLTWVSFSALLAWLIYLLNTSVTQGLLTFFIIQFLGLVGVSIGWKHYKKSLTLPLTRQHISQLVGDQSRDT
;
A
#
# COMPACT_ATOMS: atom_id res chain seq x y z
N MET A 1 -14.89 -30.14 -48.37
CA MET A 1 -14.70 -28.67 -48.42
C MET A 1 -13.63 -28.36 -47.38
N ILE A 2 -12.62 -27.61 -47.79
CA ILE A 2 -11.19 -27.69 -47.38
C ILE A 2 -10.96 -27.48 -45.87
N GLU A 3 -10.18 -28.39 -45.26
CA GLU A 3 -9.54 -28.22 -43.95
C GLU A 3 -8.66 -26.96 -43.95
N GLN A 4 -9.04 -25.99 -43.13
CA GLN A 4 -8.27 -24.77 -42.92
C GLN A 4 -7.13 -25.10 -41.94
N SER A 5 -6.00 -25.54 -42.50
CA SER A 5 -4.79 -25.81 -41.72
C SER A 5 -4.26 -24.52 -41.09
N ASP A 6 -4.32 -24.47 -39.76
CA ASP A 6 -3.67 -23.47 -38.91
C ASP A 6 -2.17 -23.36 -39.27
N THR A 7 -1.81 -22.36 -40.05
CA THR A 7 -0.42 -21.95 -40.24
C THR A 7 -0.08 -20.92 -39.18
N ALA A 8 0.10 -21.41 -37.94
CA ALA A 8 0.76 -20.64 -36.90
C ALA A 8 2.17 -20.29 -37.39
N SER A 9 2.35 -19.05 -37.83
CA SER A 9 3.59 -18.59 -38.46
C SER A 9 4.77 -18.74 -37.49
N PRO A 10 5.93 -19.27 -37.92
CA PRO A 10 7.11 -19.45 -37.07
C PRO A 10 7.58 -18.18 -36.35
N GLN A 11 7.24 -17.02 -36.92
CA GLN A 11 7.59 -15.69 -36.42
C GLN A 11 6.78 -15.29 -35.17
N ASP A 12 5.49 -15.64 -35.10
CA ASP A 12 4.62 -15.38 -33.95
C ASP A 12 5.07 -16.16 -32.71
N ASN A 13 5.55 -17.39 -32.92
CA ASN A 13 6.11 -18.21 -31.84
C ASN A 13 7.44 -17.66 -31.31
N ALA A 14 8.27 -17.06 -32.18
CA ALA A 14 9.55 -16.47 -31.80
C ALA A 14 9.37 -15.16 -31.00
N ASP A 15 8.41 -14.32 -31.38
CA ASP A 15 8.10 -13.08 -30.67
C ASP A 15 7.46 -13.35 -29.30
N LYS A 16 6.57 -14.36 -29.23
CA LYS A 16 5.97 -14.81 -27.97
C LYS A 16 7.01 -15.41 -27.01
N ALA A 17 7.98 -16.18 -27.53
CA ALA A 17 9.09 -16.69 -26.74
C ALA A 17 9.96 -15.57 -26.16
N ARG A 18 10.26 -14.52 -26.93
CA ARG A 18 10.98 -13.34 -26.46
C ARG A 18 10.23 -12.57 -25.36
N GLN A 19 8.93 -12.34 -25.52
CA GLN A 19 8.13 -11.66 -24.49
C GLN A 19 8.08 -12.46 -23.18
N LEU A 20 8.02 -13.80 -23.27
CA LEU A 20 8.06 -14.68 -22.10
C LEU A 20 9.43 -14.63 -21.39
N ASP A 21 10.53 -14.55 -22.14
CA ASP A 21 11.87 -14.37 -21.59
C ASP A 21 12.05 -12.99 -20.91
N GLU A 22 11.54 -11.93 -21.53
CA GLU A 22 11.57 -10.59 -20.93
C GLU A 22 10.77 -10.55 -19.62
N LEU A 23 9.57 -11.12 -19.60
CA LEU A 23 8.76 -11.22 -18.37
C LEU A 23 9.47 -12.01 -17.26
N GLN A 24 10.15 -13.10 -17.60
CA GLN A 24 10.94 -13.86 -16.64
C GLN A 24 12.14 -13.07 -16.11
N LEU A 25 12.77 -12.25 -16.95
CA LEU A 25 13.86 -11.35 -16.54
C LEU A 25 13.36 -10.30 -15.54
N TRP A 26 12.21 -9.68 -15.83
CA TRP A 26 11.55 -8.73 -14.91
C TRP A 26 11.13 -9.40 -13.60
N ALA A 27 10.61 -10.62 -13.65
CA ALA A 27 10.23 -11.38 -12.46
C ALA A 27 11.44 -11.69 -11.58
N ARG A 28 12.56 -12.14 -12.17
CA ARG A 28 13.81 -12.41 -11.43
C ARG A 28 14.41 -11.14 -10.84
N TRP A 29 14.35 -10.02 -11.57
CA TRP A 29 14.80 -8.72 -11.07
C TRP A 29 13.97 -8.28 -9.86
N LEU A 30 12.64 -8.46 -9.91
CA LEU A 30 11.75 -8.15 -8.79
C LEU A 30 11.98 -9.07 -7.59
N GLU A 31 12.23 -10.36 -7.83
CA GLU A 31 12.51 -11.35 -6.78
C GLU A 31 13.84 -11.03 -6.07
N GLN A 32 14.90 -10.70 -6.82
CA GLN A 32 16.16 -10.23 -6.25
C GLN A 32 16.03 -8.89 -5.52
N ALA A 33 15.24 -7.96 -6.05
CA ALA A 33 14.97 -6.69 -5.37
C ALA A 33 14.19 -6.91 -4.05
N SER A 34 13.28 -7.89 -4.02
CA SER A 34 12.53 -8.24 -2.81
C SER A 34 13.39 -8.94 -1.76
N ALA A 35 14.29 -9.84 -2.19
CA ALA A 35 15.19 -10.58 -1.31
C ALA A 35 16.20 -9.65 -0.64
N ASN A 36 16.83 -8.76 -1.42
CA ASN A 36 17.79 -7.79 -0.88
C ASN A 36 17.10 -6.62 -0.18
N GLY A 37 15.89 -6.25 -0.63
CA GLY A 37 15.08 -5.20 -0.02
C GLY A 37 14.59 -5.55 1.38
N SER A 38 14.29 -6.83 1.65
CA SER A 38 13.93 -7.32 2.99
C SER A 38 14.98 -6.96 4.04
N ASP A 39 16.25 -7.16 3.72
CA ASP A 39 17.32 -7.02 4.71
C ASP A 39 17.72 -5.55 4.89
N ILE A 40 17.66 -4.76 3.81
CA ILE A 40 17.79 -3.30 3.88
C ILE A 40 16.63 -2.70 4.69
N LEU A 41 15.39 -3.14 4.46
CA LEU A 41 14.22 -2.67 5.21
C LEU A 41 14.28 -3.06 6.68
N LYS A 42 14.78 -4.25 7.03
CA LYS A 42 14.97 -4.65 8.42
C LYS A 42 16.03 -3.79 9.12
N LEU A 43 17.16 -3.52 8.45
CA LEU A 43 18.18 -2.60 8.97
C LEU A 43 17.62 -1.20 9.14
N LEU A 44 16.96 -0.68 8.11
CA LEU A 44 16.39 0.66 8.09
C LEU A 44 15.25 0.79 9.10
N GLN A 45 14.46 -0.27 9.34
CA GLN A 45 13.45 -0.33 10.40
C GLN A 45 14.09 -0.37 11.80
N LEU A 46 15.21 -1.08 11.97
CA LEU A 46 15.95 -1.11 13.23
C LEU A 46 16.56 0.27 13.53
N GLU A 47 17.19 0.89 12.54
CA GLU A 47 17.75 2.23 12.63
C GLU A 47 16.66 3.29 12.81
N LEU A 48 15.54 3.19 12.08
CA LEU A 48 14.38 4.06 12.30
C LEU A 48 13.81 3.86 13.68
N ARG A 49 13.70 2.63 14.18
CA ARG A 49 13.17 2.38 15.53
C ARG A 49 14.08 2.98 16.60
N LEU A 50 15.40 2.89 16.40
CA LEU A 50 16.40 3.48 17.28
C LEU A 50 16.39 5.03 17.20
N ALA A 51 16.19 5.58 16.00
CA ALA A 51 16.07 7.02 15.77
C ALA A 51 14.71 7.60 16.20
N LEU A 52 13.61 6.84 16.06
CA LEU A 52 12.26 7.20 16.51
C LEU A 52 12.16 7.19 18.02
N SER A 53 12.86 6.29 18.73
CA SER A 53 12.89 6.32 20.19
C SER A 53 13.53 7.59 20.76
N ASP A 54 14.36 8.27 19.97
CA ASP A 54 15.15 9.42 20.42
C ASP A 54 14.60 10.78 19.98
N SER A 55 13.54 10.86 19.16
CA SER A 55 13.10 12.15 18.61
C SER A 55 11.59 12.41 18.61
N PRO A 56 11.08 13.28 19.51
CA PRO A 56 9.70 13.78 19.42
C PRO A 56 9.45 14.58 18.13
N ARG A 57 10.49 15.14 17.50
CA ARG A 57 10.40 15.81 16.19
C ARG A 57 10.07 14.84 15.05
N LEU A 58 10.57 13.61 15.08
CA LEU A 58 10.25 12.59 14.09
C LEU A 58 8.80 12.13 14.19
N LEU A 59 8.22 12.11 15.39
CA LEU A 59 6.80 11.77 15.58
C LEU A 59 5.89 12.84 14.94
N VAL A 60 6.21 14.12 15.11
CA VAL A 60 5.50 15.23 14.44
C VAL A 60 5.66 15.13 12.92
N LEU A 61 6.86 14.82 12.43
CA LEU A 61 7.11 14.65 11.00
C LEU A 61 6.35 13.45 10.42
N ALA A 62 6.30 12.33 11.13
CA ALA A 62 5.51 11.15 10.75
C ALA A 62 4.01 11.46 10.76
N LEU A 63 3.53 12.23 11.75
CA LEU A 63 2.14 12.70 11.81
C LEU A 63 1.79 13.61 10.63
N LEU A 64 2.73 14.44 10.16
CA LEU A 64 2.59 15.28 8.97
C LEU A 64 2.72 14.47 7.66
N PHE A 65 3.43 13.35 7.69
CA PHE A 65 3.60 12.49 6.53
C PHE A 65 2.28 11.82 6.12
N ILE A 66 1.44 11.43 7.09
CA ILE A 66 0.13 10.81 6.86
C ILE A 66 -0.78 11.71 5.99
N PRO A 67 -1.05 12.99 6.33
CA PRO A 67 -1.87 13.86 5.50
C PRO A 67 -1.22 14.16 4.15
N MET A 68 0.11 14.26 4.07
CA MET A 68 0.80 14.47 2.79
C MET A 68 0.64 13.26 1.84
N LEU A 69 0.73 12.05 2.39
CA LEU A 69 0.50 10.81 1.66
C LEU A 69 -0.95 10.70 1.17
N MET A 70 -1.92 11.06 2.02
CA MET A 70 -3.33 11.16 1.65
C MET A 70 -3.54 12.16 0.50
N LEU A 71 -2.92 13.34 0.58
CA LEU A 71 -3.03 14.35 -0.48
C LEU A 71 -2.47 13.85 -1.81
N THR A 72 -1.33 13.15 -1.75
CA THR A 72 -0.67 12.56 -2.92
C THR A 72 -1.55 11.48 -3.54
N TRP A 73 -2.13 10.61 -2.72
CA TRP A 73 -3.05 9.56 -3.14
C TRP A 73 -4.30 10.13 -3.83
N VAL A 74 -4.91 11.15 -3.23
CA VAL A 74 -6.09 11.83 -3.80
C VAL A 74 -5.75 12.50 -5.14
N SER A 75 -4.62 13.19 -5.21
CA SER A 75 -4.16 13.85 -6.45
C SER A 75 -3.88 12.83 -7.56
N PHE A 76 -3.25 11.71 -7.22
CA PHE A 76 -3.00 10.60 -8.15
C PHE A 76 -4.30 9.97 -8.65
N SER A 77 -5.26 9.75 -7.75
CA SER A 77 -6.59 9.23 -8.09
C SER A 77 -7.33 10.19 -9.04
N ALA A 78 -7.19 11.50 -8.84
CA ALA A 78 -7.77 12.52 -9.71
C ALA A 78 -7.12 12.50 -11.11
N LEU A 79 -5.80 12.34 -11.20
CA LEU A 79 -5.09 12.16 -12.47
C LEU A 79 -5.56 10.90 -13.22
N LEU A 80 -5.73 9.79 -12.51
CA LEU A 80 -6.23 8.54 -13.11
C LEU A 80 -7.66 8.70 -13.64
N ALA A 81 -8.54 9.32 -12.84
CA ALA A 81 -9.91 9.63 -13.26
C ALA A 81 -9.95 10.57 -14.46
N TRP A 82 -9.07 11.57 -14.49
CA TRP A 82 -8.92 12.50 -15.60
C TRP A 82 -8.45 11.79 -16.88
N LEU A 83 -7.53 10.84 -16.78
CA LEU A 83 -7.08 10.04 -17.91
C LEU A 83 -8.24 9.23 -18.54
N ILE A 84 -9.09 8.65 -17.69
CA ILE A 84 -10.28 7.91 -18.13
C ILE A 84 -11.32 8.83 -18.78
N TYR A 85 -11.45 10.05 -18.25
CA TYR A 85 -12.29 11.07 -18.86
C TYR A 85 -11.81 11.43 -20.27
N LEU A 86 -10.51 11.61 -20.50
CA LEU A 86 -9.97 11.86 -21.85
C LEU A 86 -10.30 10.74 -22.84
N LEU A 87 -10.28 9.48 -22.38
CA LEU A 87 -10.51 8.31 -23.23
C LEU A 87 -11.98 8.13 -23.62
N ASN A 88 -12.92 8.39 -22.69
CA ASN A 88 -14.34 8.14 -22.90
C ASN A 88 -15.18 9.40 -23.19
N THR A 89 -14.61 10.61 -23.04
CA THR A 89 -15.33 11.92 -23.07
C THR A 89 -16.57 12.00 -22.17
N SER A 90 -16.74 11.03 -21.27
CA SER A 90 -17.89 10.90 -20.38
C SER A 90 -17.49 11.24 -18.95
N VAL A 91 -18.04 12.35 -18.44
CA VAL A 91 -17.76 12.87 -17.09
C VAL A 91 -18.15 11.85 -16.01
N THR A 92 -19.27 11.15 -16.20
CA THR A 92 -19.81 10.17 -15.26
C THR A 92 -18.83 9.01 -15.03
N GLN A 93 -18.16 8.55 -16.08
CA GLN A 93 -17.27 7.41 -16.01
C GLN A 93 -15.96 7.76 -15.27
N GLY A 94 -15.43 8.96 -15.48
CA GLY A 94 -14.28 9.47 -14.72
C GLY A 94 -14.57 9.62 -13.22
N LEU A 95 -15.73 10.18 -12.87
CA LEU A 95 -16.19 10.30 -11.48
C LEU A 95 -16.42 8.93 -10.82
N LEU A 96 -16.99 7.97 -11.54
CA LEU A 96 -17.18 6.61 -11.03
C LEU A 96 -15.85 5.93 -10.73
N THR A 97 -14.86 6.06 -11.62
CA THR A 97 -13.53 5.50 -11.37
C THR A 97 -12.83 6.20 -10.19
N PHE A 98 -12.93 7.53 -10.09
CA PHE A 98 -12.43 8.24 -8.91
C PHE A 98 -13.04 7.69 -7.62
N PHE A 99 -14.37 7.53 -7.59
CA PHE A 99 -15.09 6.99 -6.45
C PHE A 99 -14.62 5.58 -6.06
N ILE A 100 -14.46 4.69 -7.05
CA ILE A 100 -13.96 3.33 -6.81
C ILE A 100 -12.55 3.36 -6.22
N ILE A 101 -11.64 4.16 -6.78
CA ILE A 101 -10.25 4.27 -6.29
C ILE A 101 -10.22 4.83 -4.86
N GLN A 102 -11.04 5.84 -4.56
CA GLN A 102 -11.16 6.37 -3.19
C GLN A 102 -11.69 5.31 -2.22
N PHE A 103 -12.67 4.52 -2.65
CA PHE A 103 -13.23 3.44 -1.83
C PHE A 103 -12.18 2.37 -1.52
N LEU A 104 -11.35 1.99 -2.49
CA LEU A 104 -10.21 1.07 -2.28
C LEU A 104 -9.23 1.63 -1.25
N GLY A 105 -8.89 2.92 -1.34
CA GLY A 105 -8.04 3.59 -0.35
C GLY A 105 -8.63 3.52 1.07
N LEU A 106 -9.94 3.77 1.19
CA LEU A 106 -10.67 3.71 2.47
C LEU A 106 -10.67 2.29 3.06
N VAL A 107 -10.85 1.28 2.21
CA VAL A 107 -10.79 -0.13 2.60
C VAL A 107 -9.38 -0.50 3.07
N GLY A 108 -8.34 -0.05 2.36
CA GLY A 108 -6.94 -0.26 2.75
C GLY A 108 -6.63 0.30 4.14
N VAL A 109 -7.02 1.56 4.39
CA VAL A 109 -6.87 2.21 5.70
C VAL A 109 -7.68 1.47 6.77
N SER A 110 -8.90 1.03 6.45
CA SER A 110 -9.75 0.28 7.39
C SER A 110 -9.16 -1.07 7.80
N ILE A 111 -8.51 -1.78 6.86
CA ILE A 111 -7.79 -3.02 7.12
C ILE A 111 -6.57 -2.75 8.02
N GLY A 112 -5.79 -1.72 7.69
CA GLY A 112 -4.67 -1.27 8.52
C GLY A 112 -5.12 -0.92 9.94
N TRP A 113 -6.20 -0.16 10.08
CA TRP A 113 -6.79 0.20 11.37
C TRP A 113 -7.23 -1.04 12.16
N LYS A 114 -7.88 -2.03 11.52
CA LYS A 114 -8.23 -3.30 12.17
C LYS A 114 -7.00 -4.08 12.63
N HIS A 115 -5.92 -4.08 11.85
CA HIS A 115 -4.66 -4.73 12.18
C HIS A 115 -3.97 -4.04 13.37
N TYR A 116 -3.88 -2.71 13.34
CA TYR A 116 -3.30 -1.91 14.43
C TYR A 116 -4.16 -1.93 15.70
N LYS A 117 -5.50 -1.95 15.61
CA LYS A 117 -6.38 -2.13 16.79
C LYS A 117 -6.08 -3.40 17.55
N LYS A 118 -5.68 -4.48 16.87
CA LYS A 118 -5.31 -5.76 17.51
C LYS A 118 -4.01 -5.67 18.31
N SER A 119 -3.16 -4.69 18.01
CA SER A 119 -1.90 -4.40 18.72
C SER A 119 -2.03 -3.23 19.73
N LEU A 120 -3.04 -2.37 19.55
CA LEU A 120 -3.39 -1.25 20.44
C LEU A 120 -4.32 -1.62 21.61
N THR A 121 -4.64 -2.89 21.82
CA THR A 121 -5.00 -3.36 23.16
C THR A 121 -3.77 -3.23 24.04
N LEU A 122 -3.49 -2.00 24.47
CA LEU A 122 -2.42 -1.59 25.36
C LEU A 122 -2.72 -2.14 26.76
N PRO A 123 -2.09 -3.25 27.21
CA PRO A 123 -2.22 -3.72 28.58
C PRO A 123 -1.68 -2.68 29.59
N LEU A 124 -0.72 -1.84 29.16
CA LEU A 124 -0.07 -0.83 29.99
C LEU A 124 -0.98 0.37 30.34
N THR A 125 -1.91 0.75 29.45
CA THR A 125 -2.88 1.82 29.75
C THR A 125 -3.97 1.33 30.71
N ARG A 126 -4.32 0.04 30.65
CA ARG A 126 -5.24 -0.59 31.62
C ARG A 126 -4.64 -0.67 33.02
N GLN A 127 -3.35 -0.91 33.17
CA GLN A 127 -2.70 -0.93 34.49
C GLN A 127 -2.69 0.47 35.14
N HIS A 128 -2.37 1.53 34.40
CA HIS A 128 -2.37 2.88 34.97
C HIS A 128 -3.78 3.35 35.38
N ILE A 129 -4.81 3.06 34.59
CA ILE A 129 -6.20 3.40 34.95
C ILE A 129 -6.68 2.57 36.15
N SER A 130 -6.32 1.29 36.23
CA SER A 130 -6.70 0.44 37.37
C SER A 130 -6.01 0.84 38.67
N GLN A 131 -4.80 1.38 38.61
CA GLN A 131 -4.10 1.92 39.79
C GLN A 131 -4.75 3.23 40.25
N LEU A 132 -5.10 4.14 39.33
CA LEU A 132 -5.82 5.38 39.66
C LEU A 132 -7.22 5.14 40.24
N VAL A 133 -7.99 4.19 39.67
CA VAL A 133 -9.33 3.83 40.18
C VAL A 133 -9.25 3.05 41.50
N GLY A 134 -8.23 2.20 41.66
CA GLY A 134 -7.99 1.46 42.90
C GLY A 134 -7.53 2.34 44.06
N ASP A 135 -6.80 3.41 43.79
CA ASP A 135 -6.35 4.39 44.78
C ASP A 135 -7.52 5.30 45.22
N GLN A 136 -8.35 5.77 44.28
CA GLN A 136 -9.54 6.57 44.59
C GLN A 136 -10.58 5.82 45.44
N SER A 137 -10.62 4.49 45.37
CA SER A 137 -11.57 3.67 46.15
C SER A 137 -11.08 3.34 47.57
N ARG A 138 -9.84 3.73 47.96
CA ARG A 138 -9.29 3.51 49.31
C ARG A 138 -9.44 4.72 50.23
N ASP A 139 -9.81 5.89 49.68
CA ASP A 139 -9.96 7.16 50.40
C ASP A 139 -11.42 7.60 50.59
N THR A 140 -12.41 6.73 50.32
CA THR A 140 -13.84 6.93 50.63
C THR A 140 -14.38 5.82 51.51
#